data_AF-A0A176RWN1-F1
#
_entry.id   AF-A0A176RWN1-F1
#
_cell.length_a   1.000
_cell.length_b   1.000
_cell.length_c   1.000
_cell.angle_alpha   90.00
_cell.angle_beta   90.00
_cell.angle_gamma   90.00
#
_symmetry.space_group_name_H-M   'P 1'
#
loop_
_entity.id
_entity.type
_entity.pdbx_description
1 polymer ?
#
loop_
_entity_poly.entity_id
_entity_poly.type
_entity_poly.pdbx_seq_one_letter_code
_entity_poly.pdbx_strand_id
1 'polypeptide(L)' 'MAQNSDDSMEMLPEYEFDYTNAKPNRFAQDALITVTLEPDVAQVFSTSEAVNKALRAILTAIPKTVTLA' A
#
# COMPACT_ATOMS: atom_id res chain seq x y z
N MET A 1 -9.82 13.67 47.14
CA MET A 1 -10.23 12.97 45.91
C MET A 1 -9.04 12.99 44.98
N ALA A 2 -8.43 11.84 44.73
CA ALA A 2 -7.29 11.72 43.82
C ALA A 2 -7.82 11.74 42.38
N GLN A 3 -7.48 12.76 41.61
CA GLN A 3 -7.64 12.74 40.16
C GLN A 3 -6.36 12.18 39.55
N ASN A 4 -6.38 10.86 39.30
CA ASN A 4 -5.54 10.26 38.29
C ASN A 4 -6.20 10.58 36.95
N SER A 5 -5.70 11.60 36.25
CA SER A 5 -5.88 11.73 34.81
C SER A 5 -4.50 11.59 34.20
N ASP A 6 -4.34 10.46 33.53
CA ASP A 6 -3.33 10.14 32.53
C ASP A 6 -3.23 11.30 31.52
N ASP A 7 -2.52 12.38 31.88
CA ASP A 7 -2.06 13.40 30.92
C ASP A 7 -0.95 12.74 30.09
N SER A 8 -1.42 11.87 29.20
CA SER A 8 -0.71 11.18 28.16
C SER A 8 0.12 12.19 27.38
N MET A 9 1.42 12.25 27.69
CA MET A 9 2.51 12.96 27.00
C MET A 9 2.08 13.72 25.73
N GLU A 10 1.46 14.89 25.91
CA GLU A 10 1.08 15.75 24.79
C GLU A 10 2.39 16.27 24.15
N MET A 11 2.63 15.90 22.90
CA MET A 11 3.84 16.31 22.19
C MET A 11 3.79 17.82 21.94
N LEU A 12 4.94 18.49 22.05
CA LEU A 12 5.02 19.92 21.76
C LEU A 12 4.73 20.17 20.27
N PRO A 13 4.12 21.32 19.91
CA PRO A 13 3.73 21.62 18.53
C PRO A 13 4.88 21.53 17.51
N GLU A 14 6.13 21.79 17.91
CA GLU A 14 7.30 21.66 17.03
C GLU A 14 7.59 20.22 16.57
N TYR A 15 6.96 19.22 17.17
CA TYR A 15 7.08 17.81 16.76
C TYR A 15 5.97 17.39 15.78
N GLU A 16 5.12 18.31 15.32
CA GLU A 16 4.19 18.08 14.20
C GLU A 16 4.92 18.17 12.85
N PHE A 17 5.59 17.08 12.47
CA PHE A 17 6.32 17.02 11.21
C PHE A 17 5.37 16.81 10.01
N ASP A 18 5.33 17.76 9.07
CA ASP A 18 4.69 17.59 7.77
C ASP A 18 5.58 16.77 6.82
N TYR A 19 5.27 15.48 6.70
CA TYR A 19 6.01 14.56 5.83
C TYR A 19 5.61 14.63 4.35
N THR A 20 4.66 15.49 3.96
CA THR A 20 4.19 15.59 2.57
C THR A 20 5.29 16.05 1.62
N ASN A 21 6.24 16.85 2.11
CA ASN A 21 7.41 17.33 1.37
C ASN A 21 8.69 16.55 1.70
N ALA A 22 8.61 15.49 2.50
CA ALA A 22 9.79 14.74 2.91
C ALA A 22 10.41 13.99 1.72
N LYS A 23 11.74 13.84 1.75
CA LYS A 23 12.43 13.00 0.77
C LYS A 23 12.01 11.54 0.96
N PRO A 24 11.86 10.76 -0.14
CA PRO A 24 11.62 9.33 -0.05
C PRO A 24 12.66 8.67 0.87
N ASN A 25 12.20 7.81 1.77
CA ASN A 25 13.08 7.15 2.72
C ASN A 25 14.03 6.19 1.97
N ARG A 26 15.33 6.51 1.94
CA ARG A 26 16.36 5.71 1.25
C ARG A 26 16.53 4.28 1.79
N PHE A 27 16.00 4.01 2.99
CA PHE A 27 16.04 2.69 3.61
C PHE A 27 14.72 1.94 3.48
N ALA A 28 13.64 2.64 3.10
CA ALA A 28 12.42 1.96 2.71
C ALA A 28 12.68 1.34 1.33
N GLN A 29 12.58 0.02 1.26
CA GLN A 29 12.48 -0.64 -0.04
C GLN A 29 11.19 -0.16 -0.73
N ASP A 30 11.11 -0.28 -2.05
CA ASP A 30 9.87 -0.06 -2.78
C ASP A 30 8.73 -0.76 -2.04
N ALA A 31 7.63 -0.04 -1.83
CA ALA A 31 6.50 -0.55 -1.06
C ALA A 31 6.11 -1.93 -1.62
N LEU A 32 6.29 -2.98 -0.81
CA LEU A 32 5.92 -4.33 -1.19
C LEU A 32 4.39 -4.41 -1.24
N ILE A 33 3.84 -4.29 -2.44
CA ILE A 33 2.41 -4.46 -2.66
C ILE A 33 2.12 -5.97 -2.62
N THR A 34 1.37 -6.38 -1.60
CA THR A 34 0.90 -7.76 -1.46
C THR A 34 -0.60 -7.81 -1.77
N VAL A 35 -1.02 -8.83 -2.51
CA VAL A 35 -2.42 -9.07 -2.85
C VAL A 35 -2.80 -10.45 -2.35
N THR A 36 -3.91 -10.54 -1.60
CA THR A 36 -4.46 -11.81 -1.15
C THR A 36 -5.29 -12.43 -2.26
N LEU A 37 -5.05 -13.72 -2.56
CA LEU A 37 -5.86 -14.51 -3.47
C LEU A 37 -6.76 -15.45 -2.68
N GLU A 38 -7.96 -15.68 -3.20
CA GLU A 38 -8.84 -16.71 -2.67
C GLU A 38 -8.27 -18.12 -2.91
N PRO A 39 -8.62 -19.12 -2.07
CA PRO A 39 -8.01 -20.46 -2.12
C PRO A 39 -8.19 -21.18 -3.46
N ASP A 40 -9.31 -20.99 -4.14
CA ASP A 40 -9.61 -21.57 -5.45
C ASP A 40 -8.71 -20.96 -6.55
N VAL A 41 -8.49 -19.66 -6.50
CA VAL A 41 -7.59 -18.94 -7.43
C VAL A 41 -6.12 -19.32 -7.17
N ALA A 42 -5.73 -19.38 -5.89
CA ALA A 42 -4.37 -19.74 -5.49
C ALA A 42 -3.97 -21.18 -5.89
N GLN A 43 -4.94 -22.09 -5.95
CA GLN A 43 -4.73 -23.46 -6.45
C GLN A 43 -4.35 -23.49 -7.94
N VAL A 44 -4.88 -22.56 -8.73
CA VAL A 44 -4.60 -22.46 -10.17
C VAL A 44 -3.28 -21.71 -10.41
N PHE A 45 -3.02 -20.66 -9.64
CA PHE A 45 -1.83 -19.82 -9.81
C PHE A 45 -0.86 -19.94 -8.64
N SER A 46 0.03 -20.93 -8.72
CA SER A 46 0.99 -21.23 -7.64
C SER A 46 2.18 -20.26 -7.56
N THR A 47 2.34 -19.33 -8.52
CA THR A 47 3.45 -18.36 -8.54
C THR A 47 2.98 -16.96 -8.88
N SER A 48 3.64 -15.95 -8.31
CA SER A 48 3.39 -14.54 -8.62
C SER A 48 3.64 -14.22 -10.10
N GLU A 49 4.58 -14.90 -10.76
CA GLU A 49 4.82 -14.75 -12.20
C GLU A 49 3.61 -15.18 -13.03
N ALA A 50 3.00 -16.33 -12.71
CA ALA A 50 1.83 -16.85 -13.42
C ALA A 50 0.63 -15.90 -13.29
N VAL A 51 0.37 -15.38 -12.08
CA VAL A 51 -0.67 -14.38 -11.83
C VAL A 51 -0.42 -13.13 -12.67
N ASN A 52 0.79 -12.56 -12.59
CA ASN A 52 1.13 -11.33 -13.29
C ASN A 52 1.04 -11.48 -14.82
N LYS A 53 1.42 -12.64 -15.36
CA LYS A 53 1.29 -12.92 -16.80
C LYS A 53 -0.16 -12.95 -17.23
N ALA A 54 -1.04 -13.60 -16.47
CA ALA A 54 -2.47 -13.64 -16.75
C ALA A 54 -3.10 -12.24 -16.68
N LEU A 55 -2.82 -11.46 -15.63
CA LEU A 55 -3.33 -10.10 -15.47
C LEU A 55 -2.87 -9.18 -16.61
N ARG A 56 -1.60 -9.29 -17.05
CA ARG A 56 -1.09 -8.52 -18.21
C ARG A 56 -1.74 -8.92 -19.53
N ALA A 57 -2.04 -10.21 -19.72
CA ALA A 57 -2.77 -10.66 -20.89
C ALA A 57 -4.19 -10.06 -20.92
N ILE A 58 -4.86 -10.02 -19.77
CA ILE A 58 -6.17 -9.36 -19.62
C ILE A 58 -6.06 -7.86 -19.93
N LEU A 59 -5.08 -7.17 -19.35
CA LEU A 59 -4.85 -5.74 -19.63
C LEU A 59 -4.59 -5.45 -21.11
N THR A 60 -4.00 -6.40 -21.85
CA THR A 60 -3.74 -6.28 -23.29
C THR A 60 -5.00 -6.56 -24.11
N ALA A 61 -5.85 -7.46 -23.64
CA ALA A 61 -7.11 -7.83 -24.30
C ALA A 61 -8.22 -6.79 -24.06
N ILE A 62 -8.17 -6.05 -22.95
CA ILE A 62 -9.09 -4.96 -22.68
C ILE A 62 -8.78 -3.82 -23.67
N PRO A 63 -9.76 -3.36 -24.47
CA PRO A 63 -9.56 -2.20 -25.32
C PRO A 63 -9.21 -1.01 -24.43
N LYS A 64 -8.08 -0.36 -24.71
CA LYS A 64 -7.70 0.89 -24.04
C LYS A 64 -8.76 1.94 -24.38
N THR A 65 -9.77 2.09 -23.54
CA THR A 65 -10.55 3.32 -23.52
C THR A 65 -9.60 4.40 -23.04
N VAL A 66 -8.92 5.03 -23.99
CA VAL A 66 -8.16 6.27 -23.77
C VAL A 66 -9.19 7.32 -23.38
N THR A 67 -9.43 7.47 -22.08
CA THR A 67 -10.06 8.67 -21.56
C THR A 67 -8.93 9.65 -21.28
N LEU A 68 -8.60 10.44 -22.30
CA LEU A 68 -8.02 11.77 -22.10
C LEU A 68 -9.17 12.65 -21.60
N ALA A 69 -9.10 13.03 -20.33
CA ALA A 69 -9.77 14.19 -19.76
C ALA A 69 -8.91 14.74 -18.63
#